data_AF-A0AA38IED7-F1
#
_entry.id   AF-A0AA38IED7-F1
#
_cell.length_a   1.000
_cell.length_b   1.000
_cell.length_c   1.000
_cell.angle_alpha   90.00
_cell.angle_beta   90.00
_cell.angle_gamma   90.00
#
_symmetry.space_group_name_H-M   'P 1'
#
loop_
_entity.id
_entity.type
_entity.pdbx_description
1 polymer ?
#
loop_
_entity_poly.entity_id
_entity_poly.type
_entity_poly.pdbx_seq_one_letter_code
_entity_poly.pdbx_strand_id
1 'polypeptide(L)'
;MLSNNVKEQDLNPWPGLTLACVRILHLYTKVFGQDLQQIARKNCNKCKCVREGHEVVVEHGARSRLGLANNHDGLDARSLGYAFVPAGLTSARQVDQYYSTLPTHEVPKLGSKGEIARLQRIAKQLPKQDLALSACKFIEESVKSSFQDFISARNEIALDIGIAKPAPPNSVCDGCNRSIITQQVSVVAPRMGKLIWHPACFRCTTCDDLLVDLAYCVYEDKIYCERHYAELLKPRCEGCDEVS
;
A
#
# COMPACT_ATOMS: atom_id res chain seq x y z
N MET A 1 -35.75 -54.88 11.08
CA MET A 1 -36.12 -53.46 10.93
C MET A 1 -34.85 -52.68 10.63
N LEU A 2 -34.90 -51.87 9.58
CA LEU A 2 -33.74 -51.28 8.92
C LEU A 2 -33.11 -50.17 9.76
N SER A 3 -31.80 -50.31 9.97
CA SER A 3 -30.84 -49.25 10.23
C SER A 3 -30.81 -48.27 9.06
N ASN A 4 -30.86 -46.96 9.33
CA ASN A 4 -30.36 -45.95 8.40
C ASN A 4 -29.52 -44.91 9.16
N ASN A 5 -28.22 -45.14 9.09
CA ASN A 5 -27.15 -44.15 9.18
C ASN A 5 -27.43 -43.03 8.17
N VAL A 6 -27.55 -41.79 8.63
CA VAL A 6 -27.15 -40.64 7.82
C VAL A 6 -25.87 -40.11 8.45
N LYS A 7 -24.77 -40.38 7.75
CA LYS A 7 -23.41 -40.00 8.14
C LYS A 7 -23.31 -38.48 8.25
N GLU A 8 -22.53 -38.05 9.22
CA GLU A 8 -21.98 -36.70 9.40
C GLU A 8 -20.92 -36.38 8.30
N GLN A 9 -21.22 -36.74 7.05
CA GLN A 9 -20.40 -36.49 5.87
C GLN A 9 -21.31 -35.94 4.78
N ASP A 10 -20.84 -34.85 4.16
CA ASP A 10 -21.35 -34.25 2.91
C ASP A 10 -22.22 -33.02 3.02
N LEU A 11 -21.79 -32.04 3.81
CA LEU A 11 -21.79 -30.65 3.33
C LEU A 11 -20.39 -30.07 3.54
N ASN A 12 -19.42 -30.59 2.78
CA ASN A 12 -18.18 -29.86 2.54
C ASN A 12 -18.58 -28.49 1.97
N PRO A 13 -18.29 -27.36 2.65
CA PRO A 13 -18.42 -26.06 2.00
C PRO A 13 -17.65 -26.17 0.70
N TRP A 14 -18.30 -25.80 -0.41
CA TRP A 14 -17.73 -25.84 -1.75
C TRP A 14 -16.26 -25.39 -1.64
N PRO A 15 -15.26 -26.16 -2.09
CA PRO A 15 -13.86 -25.83 -1.78
C PRO A 15 -13.48 -24.37 -2.11
N GLY A 16 -14.16 -23.76 -3.09
CA GLY A 16 -14.04 -22.33 -3.42
C GLY A 16 -14.69 -21.32 -2.45
N LEU A 17 -15.61 -21.73 -1.57
CA LEU A 17 -16.20 -20.87 -0.53
C LEU A 17 -15.20 -20.48 0.57
N THR A 18 -14.13 -21.27 0.76
CA THR A 18 -13.05 -20.94 1.72
C THR A 18 -12.21 -19.73 1.31
N LEU A 19 -12.41 -19.22 0.09
CA LEU A 19 -11.77 -18.04 -0.49
C LEU A 19 -12.79 -17.03 -1.04
N ALA A 20 -14.07 -17.18 -0.68
CA ALA A 20 -15.12 -16.30 -1.15
C ALA A 20 -15.05 -14.94 -0.44
N CYS A 21 -15.26 -13.85 -1.20
CA CYS A 21 -15.34 -12.52 -0.61
C CYS A 21 -16.53 -12.44 0.35
N VAL A 22 -16.46 -11.53 1.32
CA VAL A 22 -17.50 -11.37 2.37
C VAL A 22 -18.89 -11.20 1.76
N ARG A 23 -19.01 -10.57 0.58
CA ARG A 23 -20.27 -10.41 -0.15
C ARG A 23 -20.83 -11.73 -0.70
N ILE A 24 -20.00 -12.63 -1.21
CA ILE A 24 -20.43 -13.98 -1.63
C ILE A 24 -20.84 -14.81 -0.40
N LEU A 25 -20.12 -14.70 0.71
CA LEU A 25 -20.51 -15.34 1.97
C LEU A 25 -21.85 -14.78 2.49
N HIS A 26 -22.06 -13.47 2.40
CA HIS A 26 -23.33 -12.81 2.76
C HIS A 26 -24.50 -13.24 1.86
N LEU A 27 -24.27 -13.40 0.56
CA LEU A 27 -25.28 -13.92 -0.36
C LEU A 27 -25.58 -15.39 -0.10
N TYR A 28 -24.55 -16.20 0.20
CA TYR A 28 -24.70 -17.61 0.55
C TYR A 28 -25.51 -17.79 1.84
N THR A 29 -25.14 -17.07 2.91
CA THR A 29 -25.89 -17.08 4.18
C THR A 29 -27.35 -16.65 4.00
N LYS A 30 -27.61 -15.64 3.16
CA LYS A 30 -28.97 -15.17 2.83
C LYS A 30 -29.79 -16.19 2.01
N VAL A 31 -29.18 -16.90 1.08
CA VAL A 31 -29.86 -17.88 0.22
C VAL A 31 -30.11 -19.21 0.95
N PHE A 32 -29.17 -19.64 1.80
CA PHE A 32 -29.20 -20.96 2.43
C PHE A 32 -29.51 -20.94 3.93
N GLY A 33 -29.67 -19.76 4.54
CA GLY A 33 -30.04 -19.61 5.96
C GLY A 33 -28.98 -20.13 6.94
N GLN A 34 -27.72 -20.22 6.52
CA GLN A 34 -26.62 -20.73 7.33
C GLN A 34 -25.72 -19.59 7.81
N ASP A 35 -25.34 -19.60 9.08
CA ASP A 35 -24.38 -18.64 9.65
C ASP A 35 -22.96 -19.19 9.48
N LEU A 36 -22.24 -18.71 8.47
CA LEU A 36 -20.85 -19.12 8.24
C LEU A 36 -19.94 -18.31 9.18
N GLN A 37 -19.53 -18.93 10.30
CA GLN A 37 -18.41 -18.41 11.08
C GLN A 37 -17.21 -18.22 10.14
N GLN A 38 -16.73 -16.98 10.04
CA GLN A 38 -15.74 -16.52 9.07
C GLN A 38 -14.47 -17.40 9.06
N ILE A 39 -14.37 -18.38 8.16
CA ILE A 39 -13.11 -19.09 7.89
C ILE A 39 -12.33 -18.28 6.83
N ALA A 40 -11.86 -17.09 7.20
CA ALA A 40 -10.91 -16.34 6.39
C ALA A 40 -9.49 -16.85 6.71
N ARG A 41 -8.85 -17.56 5.77
CA ARG A 41 -7.44 -17.94 5.92
C ARG A 41 -6.54 -16.74 5.59
N LYS A 42 -5.77 -16.27 6.57
CA LYS A 42 -4.78 -15.19 6.40
C LYS A 42 -3.56 -15.61 5.56
N ASN A 43 -3.33 -16.92 5.41
CA ASN A 43 -2.14 -17.50 4.80
C ASN A 43 -2.49 -18.43 3.63
N CYS A 44 -1.69 -18.40 2.57
CA CYS A 44 -1.85 -19.26 1.41
C CYS A 44 -1.57 -20.74 1.75
N ASN A 45 -2.38 -21.65 1.19
CA ASN A 45 -2.29 -23.08 1.45
C ASN A 45 -0.99 -23.73 0.98
N LYS A 46 -0.33 -23.16 -0.04
CA LYS A 46 0.86 -23.74 -0.68
C LYS A 46 2.17 -23.26 -0.04
N CYS A 47 2.34 -21.94 0.14
CA CYS A 47 3.57 -21.34 0.68
C CYS A 47 3.51 -21.04 2.19
N LYS A 48 2.31 -21.07 2.81
CA LYS A 48 2.04 -20.57 4.18
C LYS A 48 2.34 -19.07 4.41
N CYS A 49 2.69 -18.34 3.37
CA CYS A 49 2.87 -16.90 3.37
C CYS A 49 1.53 -16.16 3.45
N VAL A 50 1.53 -14.98 4.08
CA VAL A 50 0.35 -14.09 4.14
C VAL A 50 -0.07 -13.63 2.74
N ARG A 51 -1.32 -13.20 2.54
CA ARG A 51 -1.83 -12.72 1.24
C ARG A 51 -0.93 -11.66 0.60
N GLU A 52 -0.37 -10.76 1.41
CA GLU A 52 0.58 -9.72 1.02
C GLU A 52 1.85 -10.27 0.34
N GLY A 53 2.19 -11.54 0.55
CA GLY A 53 3.31 -12.22 -0.11
C GLY A 53 3.01 -12.77 -1.50
N HIS A 54 1.74 -12.86 -1.91
CA HIS A 54 1.33 -13.37 -3.24
C HIS A 54 1.02 -12.29 -4.27
N GLU A 55 0.63 -11.09 -3.83
CA GLU A 55 0.26 -9.96 -4.70
C GLU A 55 1.43 -9.04 -5.05
N VAL A 56 2.65 -9.44 -4.67
CA VAL A 56 3.89 -8.77 -5.07
C VAL A 56 4.15 -9.06 -6.55
N VAL A 57 3.38 -8.40 -7.42
CA VAL A 57 3.74 -8.26 -8.83
C VAL A 57 4.94 -7.34 -8.90
N VAL A 58 5.98 -7.74 -9.64
CA VAL A 58 7.20 -6.95 -9.85
C VAL A 58 6.90 -5.76 -10.77
N GLU A 59 6.03 -4.87 -10.33
CA GLU A 59 5.81 -3.56 -10.94
C GLU A 59 6.83 -2.58 -10.37
N HIS A 60 7.41 -1.76 -11.26
CA HIS A 60 8.56 -0.94 -10.93
C HIS A 60 8.12 0.37 -10.25
N GLY A 61 7.89 0.29 -8.94
CA GLY A 61 7.71 1.45 -8.06
C GLY A 61 6.34 2.11 -8.04
N ALA A 62 6.11 2.97 -7.04
CA ALA A 62 4.81 3.58 -6.77
C ALA A 62 4.32 4.47 -7.91
N ARG A 63 5.21 5.26 -8.53
CA ARG A 63 4.83 6.15 -9.64
C ARG A 63 4.23 5.39 -10.82
N SER A 64 4.89 4.30 -11.22
CA SER A 64 4.39 3.41 -12.28
C SER A 64 3.03 2.83 -11.91
N ARG A 65 2.87 2.41 -10.65
CA ARG A 65 1.63 1.81 -10.14
C ARG A 65 0.48 2.83 -10.02
N LEU A 66 0.80 4.09 -9.76
CA LEU A 66 -0.13 5.21 -9.65
C LEU A 66 -0.42 5.90 -11.00
N GLY A 67 0.18 5.46 -12.10
CA GLY A 67 0.00 6.09 -13.42
C GLY A 67 0.60 7.50 -13.52
N LEU A 68 1.54 7.86 -12.63
CA LEU A 68 2.21 9.15 -12.67
C LEU A 68 3.33 9.12 -13.73
N ALA A 69 3.28 10.06 -14.68
CA ALA A 69 4.22 10.11 -15.81
C ALA A 69 5.70 10.04 -15.37
N ASN A 70 6.49 9.30 -16.17
CA ASN A 70 7.94 9.18 -16.06
C ASN A 70 8.61 10.41 -16.69
N ASN A 71 8.50 11.56 -16.04
CA ASN A 71 9.44 12.65 -16.28
C ASN A 71 10.34 12.74 -15.06
N HIS A 72 11.46 12.01 -15.10
CA HIS A 72 12.50 12.27 -14.13
C HIS A 72 13.87 12.18 -14.78
N ASP A 73 14.54 13.32 -14.85
CA ASP A 73 15.99 13.48 -14.94
C ASP A 73 16.63 13.00 -13.63
N GLY A 74 16.37 11.75 -13.26
CA GLY A 74 16.78 11.14 -12.00
C GLY A 74 18.02 10.29 -12.14
N LEU A 75 18.69 10.05 -11.02
CA LEU A 75 19.73 9.04 -10.94
C LEU A 75 19.13 7.67 -11.25
N ASP A 76 19.84 6.86 -12.05
CA ASP A 76 19.47 5.46 -12.24
C ASP A 76 19.71 4.69 -10.93
N ALA A 77 18.62 4.29 -10.27
CA ALA A 77 18.67 3.57 -9.00
C ALA A 77 19.50 2.29 -9.10
N ARG A 78 19.37 1.55 -10.21
CA ARG A 78 20.06 0.28 -10.39
C ARG A 78 21.57 0.47 -10.51
N SER A 79 22.04 1.50 -11.23
CA SER A 79 23.46 1.85 -11.29
C SER A 79 24.09 2.13 -9.91
N LEU A 80 23.28 2.60 -8.95
CA LEU A 80 23.70 2.87 -7.57
C LEU A 80 23.50 1.67 -6.63
N GLY A 81 23.04 0.51 -7.14
CA GLY A 81 22.81 -0.69 -6.33
C GLY A 81 21.50 -0.68 -5.54
N TYR A 82 20.56 0.20 -5.87
CA TYR A 82 19.25 0.30 -5.21
C TYR A 82 18.10 -0.05 -6.15
N ALA A 83 17.01 -0.59 -5.60
CA ALA A 83 15.76 -0.82 -6.32
C ALA A 83 14.90 0.45 -6.47
N PHE A 84 15.26 1.52 -5.76
CA PHE A 84 14.61 2.82 -5.79
C PHE A 84 15.56 3.93 -5.36
N VAL A 85 15.40 5.12 -5.94
CA VAL A 85 16.05 6.35 -5.48
C VAL A 85 14.96 7.42 -5.35
N PRO A 86 14.86 8.11 -4.20
CA PRO A 86 13.92 9.21 -4.02
C PRO A 86 14.08 10.32 -5.05
N ALA A 87 12.94 10.85 -5.53
CA ALA A 87 12.91 12.03 -6.39
C ALA A 87 13.58 13.23 -5.71
N GLY A 88 14.26 14.07 -6.50
CA GLY A 88 14.97 15.27 -6.01
C GLY A 88 16.42 15.04 -5.55
N LEU A 89 16.87 13.79 -5.42
CA LEU A 89 18.29 13.48 -5.17
C LEU A 89 19.07 13.46 -6.49
N THR A 90 20.19 14.18 -6.53
CA THR A 90 20.98 14.38 -7.77
C THR A 90 22.40 13.84 -7.68
N SER A 91 22.84 13.34 -6.52
CA SER A 91 24.15 12.70 -6.36
C SER A 91 24.08 11.42 -5.52
N ALA A 92 25.00 10.48 -5.77
CA ALA A 92 25.14 9.25 -4.97
C ALA A 92 25.33 9.55 -3.47
N ARG A 93 26.08 10.60 -3.13
CA ARG A 93 26.28 11.04 -1.74
C ARG A 93 24.96 11.37 -1.04
N GLN A 94 24.03 12.03 -1.74
CA GLN A 94 22.71 12.34 -1.17
C GLN A 94 21.85 11.07 -1.01
N VAL A 95 21.95 10.12 -1.95
CA VAL A 95 21.27 8.82 -1.85
C VAL A 95 21.77 8.04 -0.64
N ASP A 96 23.09 7.98 -0.44
CA ASP A 96 23.68 7.32 0.72
C ASP A 96 23.31 8.02 2.02
N GLN A 97 23.31 9.36 2.04
CA GLN A 97 22.83 10.13 3.19
C GLN A 97 21.37 9.81 3.51
N TYR A 98 20.49 9.78 2.50
CA TYR A 98 19.08 9.40 2.67
C TYR A 98 18.97 8.02 3.34
N TYR A 99 19.60 6.99 2.76
CA TYR A 99 19.46 5.62 3.23
C TYR A 99 20.19 5.33 4.54
N SER A 100 21.24 6.08 4.88
CA SER A 100 21.91 5.99 6.18
C SER A 100 21.02 6.32 7.38
N THR A 101 19.90 7.03 7.15
CA THR A 101 18.94 7.36 8.20
C THR A 101 17.92 6.24 8.46
N LEU A 102 17.87 5.22 7.60
CA LEU A 102 16.94 4.11 7.70
C LEU A 102 17.61 2.87 8.32
N PRO A 103 16.85 2.00 9.02
CA PRO A 103 17.33 0.69 9.42
C PRO A 103 17.76 -0.14 8.20
N THR A 104 18.84 -0.90 8.30
CA THR A 104 19.41 -1.68 7.19
C THR A 104 18.41 -2.63 6.51
N HIS A 105 17.44 -3.16 7.25
CA HIS A 105 16.42 -4.06 6.72
C HIS A 105 15.29 -3.34 5.97
N GLU A 106 15.22 -1.99 6.03
CA GLU A 106 14.28 -1.16 5.28
C GLU A 106 14.88 -0.57 4.01
N VAL A 107 16.22 -0.59 3.87
CA VAL A 107 16.94 -0.01 2.74
C VAL A 107 16.81 -0.91 1.50
N PRO A 108 16.27 -0.43 0.36
CA PRO A 108 15.98 -1.23 -0.82
C PRO A 108 17.22 -1.45 -1.69
N LYS A 109 18.29 -2.04 -1.13
CA LYS A 109 19.45 -2.49 -1.93
C LYS A 109 19.04 -3.69 -2.79
N LEU A 110 19.55 -3.78 -4.02
CA LEU A 110 19.27 -4.90 -4.92
C LEU A 110 19.67 -6.24 -4.26
N GLY A 111 18.78 -7.22 -4.31
CA GLY A 111 18.93 -8.55 -3.70
C GLY A 111 18.79 -8.59 -2.17
N SER A 112 18.46 -7.48 -1.51
CA SER A 112 18.41 -7.39 -0.05
C SER A 112 17.02 -7.65 0.54
N LYS A 113 16.97 -7.89 1.86
CA LYS A 113 15.69 -7.93 2.61
C LYS A 113 14.90 -6.63 2.48
N GLY A 114 15.57 -5.48 2.35
CA GLY A 114 14.89 -4.20 2.20
C GLY A 114 14.27 -3.99 0.82
N GLU A 115 14.80 -4.63 -0.24
CA GLU A 115 14.12 -4.66 -1.54
C GLU A 115 12.81 -5.45 -1.45
N ILE A 116 12.84 -6.61 -0.80
CA ILE A 116 11.65 -7.41 -0.54
C ILE A 116 10.64 -6.62 0.31
N ALA A 117 11.10 -5.97 1.39
CA ALA A 117 10.25 -5.13 2.24
C ALA A 117 9.62 -3.98 1.45
N ARG A 118 10.37 -3.32 0.56
CA ARG A 118 9.82 -2.29 -0.33
C ARG A 118 8.72 -2.86 -1.22
N LEU A 119 8.95 -4.00 -1.88
CA LEU A 119 7.97 -4.64 -2.74
C LEU A 119 6.69 -5.05 -1.98
N GLN A 120 6.83 -5.52 -0.75
CA GLN A 120 5.70 -5.78 0.16
C GLN A 120 4.93 -4.50 0.48
N ARG A 121 5.63 -3.39 0.77
CA ARG A 121 4.98 -2.09 0.98
C ARG A 121 4.26 -1.60 -0.27
N ILE A 122 4.79 -1.82 -1.48
CA ILE A 122 4.08 -1.48 -2.74
C ILE A 122 2.76 -2.25 -2.81
N ALA A 123 2.79 -3.57 -2.57
CA ALA A 123 1.59 -4.39 -2.64
C ALA A 123 0.55 -3.99 -1.59
N LYS A 124 0.99 -3.76 -0.35
CA LYS A 124 0.13 -3.39 0.79
C LYS A 124 -0.42 -1.97 0.67
N GLN A 125 0.42 -0.99 0.38
CA GLN A 125 0.07 0.42 0.43
C GLN A 125 -0.64 0.93 -0.82
N LEU A 126 -0.50 0.24 -1.96
CA LEU A 126 -1.10 0.60 -3.25
C LEU A 126 -1.92 -0.57 -3.83
N PRO A 127 -3.04 -0.98 -3.21
CA PRO A 127 -3.85 -2.10 -3.70
C PRO A 127 -4.32 -1.85 -5.14
N LYS A 128 -4.22 -2.85 -6.02
CA LYS A 128 -4.58 -2.68 -7.44
C LYS A 128 -6.06 -2.33 -7.63
N GLN A 129 -6.89 -2.87 -6.74
CA GLN A 129 -8.32 -2.66 -6.65
C GLN A 129 -8.65 -1.18 -6.50
N ASP A 130 -7.82 -0.42 -5.78
CA ASP A 130 -8.07 1.01 -5.56
C ASP A 130 -7.54 1.86 -6.72
N LEU A 131 -6.72 1.28 -7.59
CA LEU A 131 -6.04 1.98 -8.69
C LEU A 131 -6.72 1.78 -10.04
N ALA A 132 -7.43 0.68 -10.25
CA ALA A 132 -8.05 0.37 -11.53
C ALA A 132 -9.32 -0.47 -11.37
N LEU A 133 -10.39 -0.07 -12.06
CA LEU A 133 -11.63 -0.87 -12.16
C LEU A 133 -11.37 -2.27 -12.69
N SER A 134 -10.41 -2.43 -13.62
CA SER A 134 -10.06 -3.73 -14.20
C SER A 134 -9.46 -4.72 -13.19
N ALA A 135 -8.95 -4.23 -12.05
CA ALA A 135 -8.46 -5.05 -10.96
C ALA A 135 -9.57 -5.48 -9.99
N CYS A 136 -10.75 -4.87 -10.07
CA CYS A 136 -11.90 -5.19 -9.24
C CYS A 136 -12.75 -6.28 -9.89
N LYS A 137 -13.12 -7.30 -9.13
CA LYS A 137 -13.87 -8.47 -9.64
C LYS A 137 -15.36 -8.37 -9.40
N PHE A 138 -15.79 -7.64 -8.36
CA PHE A 138 -17.17 -7.68 -7.87
C PHE A 138 -17.86 -6.30 -7.83
N ILE A 139 -17.31 -5.29 -8.51
CA ILE A 139 -17.94 -3.97 -8.61
C ILE A 139 -19.21 -4.04 -9.46
N GLU A 140 -20.33 -3.57 -8.90
CA GLU A 140 -21.60 -3.42 -9.62
C GLU A 140 -21.51 -2.28 -10.65
N GLU A 141 -22.23 -2.41 -11.76
CA GLU A 141 -22.25 -1.39 -12.81
C GLU A 141 -22.66 0.00 -12.28
N SER A 142 -23.61 0.02 -11.35
CA SER A 142 -24.11 1.22 -10.68
C SER A 142 -23.03 2.00 -9.91
N VAL A 143 -21.98 1.33 -9.41
CA VAL A 143 -20.94 1.92 -8.55
C VAL A 143 -19.70 2.33 -9.35
N LYS A 144 -19.58 1.91 -10.62
CA LYS A 144 -18.41 2.22 -11.46
C LYS A 144 -18.16 3.72 -11.63
N SER A 145 -19.21 4.54 -11.74
CA SER A 145 -19.06 5.99 -11.82
C SER A 145 -18.44 6.55 -10.55
N SER A 146 -18.99 6.19 -9.37
CA SER A 146 -18.47 6.63 -8.08
C SER A 146 -17.03 6.18 -7.82
N PHE A 147 -16.64 5.01 -8.34
CA PHE A 147 -15.24 4.57 -8.29
C PHE A 147 -14.31 5.45 -9.13
N GLN A 148 -14.73 5.84 -10.34
CA GLN A 148 -13.95 6.76 -11.17
C GLN A 148 -13.84 8.15 -10.51
N ASP A 149 -14.92 8.63 -9.90
CA ASP A 149 -14.92 9.86 -9.12
C ASP A 149 -13.94 9.76 -7.95
N PHE A 150 -13.92 8.62 -7.24
CA PHE A 150 -12.97 8.35 -6.16
C PHE A 150 -11.52 8.40 -6.63
N ILE A 151 -11.17 7.71 -7.72
CA ILE A 151 -9.82 7.73 -8.28
C ILE A 151 -9.41 9.14 -8.69
N SER A 152 -10.32 9.86 -9.36
CA SER A 152 -10.05 11.20 -9.86
C SER A 152 -9.83 12.17 -8.71
N ALA A 153 -10.73 12.19 -7.72
CA ALA A 153 -10.59 13.00 -6.51
C ALA A 153 -9.32 12.65 -5.73
N ARG A 154 -9.01 11.35 -5.57
CA ARG A 154 -7.76 10.92 -4.94
C ARG A 154 -6.56 11.49 -5.69
N ASN A 155 -6.46 11.29 -7.00
CA ASN A 155 -5.29 11.69 -7.79
C ASN A 155 -5.13 13.22 -7.84
N GLU A 156 -6.23 13.96 -7.92
CA GLU A 156 -6.20 15.42 -8.07
C GLU A 156 -6.05 16.16 -6.74
N ILE A 157 -6.61 15.64 -5.66
CA ILE A 157 -6.75 16.37 -4.39
C ILE A 157 -5.85 15.79 -3.29
N ALA A 158 -5.83 14.47 -3.14
CA ALA A 158 -5.18 13.83 -1.98
C ALA A 158 -3.77 13.30 -2.26
N LEU A 159 -3.56 12.66 -3.41
CA LEU A 159 -2.35 11.91 -3.76
C LEU A 159 -1.25 12.82 -4.28
N ASP A 160 -0.03 12.58 -3.79
CA ASP A 160 1.19 13.21 -4.29
C ASP A 160 2.42 12.37 -3.97
N ILE A 161 3.58 12.77 -4.50
CA ILE A 161 4.88 12.15 -4.27
C ILE A 161 5.78 13.14 -3.52
N GLY A 162 6.29 12.70 -2.37
CA GLY A 162 7.27 13.47 -1.61
C GLY A 162 8.57 13.66 -2.40
N ILE A 163 9.25 14.77 -2.16
CA ILE A 163 10.51 15.13 -2.82
C ILE A 163 11.60 15.14 -1.76
N ALA A 164 12.65 14.36 -1.99
CA ALA A 164 13.82 14.38 -1.15
C ALA A 164 14.75 15.52 -1.58
N LYS A 165 15.17 16.36 -0.63
CA LYS A 165 16.07 17.49 -0.88
C LYS A 165 16.82 17.91 0.38
N PRO A 166 17.92 18.67 0.27
CA PRO A 166 18.61 19.23 1.43
C PRO A 166 17.68 20.13 2.26
N ALA A 167 17.71 19.95 3.57
CA ALA A 167 16.88 20.72 4.50
C ALA A 167 17.34 22.19 4.56
N PRO A 168 16.40 23.15 4.51
CA PRO A 168 16.68 24.56 4.82
C PRO A 168 17.21 24.73 6.26
N PRO A 169 17.87 25.87 6.58
CA PRO A 169 18.23 26.20 7.95
C PRO A 169 17.01 26.22 8.88
N ASN A 170 17.21 25.86 10.15
CA ASN A 170 16.18 25.88 11.19
C ASN A 170 14.94 25.01 10.87
N SER A 171 15.11 23.94 10.09
CA SER A 171 14.04 23.00 9.79
C SER A 171 13.69 22.13 11.00
N VAL A 172 12.41 21.90 11.24
CA VAL A 172 11.90 20.99 12.28
C VAL A 172 11.12 19.88 11.59
N CYS A 173 11.43 18.63 11.94
CA CYS A 173 10.77 17.47 11.38
C CYS A 173 9.34 17.35 11.92
N ASP A 174 8.36 17.33 11.02
CA ASP A 174 6.95 17.25 11.37
C ASP A 174 6.55 15.88 11.96
N GLY A 175 7.25 14.80 11.58
CA GLY A 175 6.99 13.47 12.14
C GLY A 175 7.56 13.21 13.55
N CYS A 176 8.59 13.93 14.02
CA CYS A 176 9.21 13.67 15.33
C CYS A 176 9.48 14.92 16.18
N ASN A 177 9.12 16.10 15.68
CA ASN A 177 9.30 17.41 16.32
C ASN A 177 10.76 17.74 16.72
N ARG A 178 11.74 17.07 16.11
CA ARG A 178 13.18 17.36 16.31
C ARG A 178 13.74 18.18 15.15
N SER A 179 14.76 18.97 15.43
CA SER A 179 15.49 19.74 14.41
C SER A 179 16.12 18.83 13.36
N ILE A 180 16.01 19.21 12.09
CA ILE A 180 16.75 18.60 10.98
C ILE A 180 18.02 19.41 10.77
N ILE A 181 19.16 18.75 10.67
CA ILE A 181 20.44 19.42 10.44
C ILE A 181 20.41 20.12 9.07
N THR A 182 20.83 21.38 9.03
CA THR A 182 20.91 22.16 7.78
C THR A 182 21.70 21.41 6.70
N GLN A 183 21.21 21.42 5.47
CA GLN A 183 21.75 20.67 4.32
C GLN A 183 21.69 19.13 4.42
N GLN A 184 21.18 18.56 5.51
CA GLN A 184 20.90 17.12 5.56
C GLN A 184 19.73 16.79 4.64
N VAL A 185 19.80 15.66 3.94
CA VAL A 185 18.67 15.17 3.15
C VAL A 185 17.43 14.99 4.03
N SER A 186 16.34 15.58 3.55
CA SER A 186 15.01 15.58 4.14
C SER A 186 13.98 15.24 3.07
N VAL A 187 12.74 15.00 3.48
CA VAL A 187 11.59 14.80 2.57
C VAL A 187 10.63 15.96 2.77
N VAL A 188 10.15 16.56 1.68
CA VAL A 188 9.03 17.50 1.69
C VAL A 188 7.83 16.89 0.98
N ALA A 189 6.64 17.26 1.44
CA ALA A 189 5.36 16.87 0.84
C ALA A 189 4.72 18.12 0.21
N PRO A 190 4.78 18.29 -1.13
CA PRO A 190 4.30 19.51 -1.79
C PRO A 190 2.86 19.91 -1.43
N ARG A 191 1.95 18.94 -1.27
CA ARG A 191 0.55 19.18 -0.84
C ARG A 191 0.40 19.60 0.62
N MET A 192 1.41 19.35 1.45
CA MET A 192 1.44 19.75 2.87
C MET A 192 2.13 21.11 3.07
N GLY A 193 2.34 21.87 1.99
CA GLY A 193 2.96 23.20 2.05
C GLY A 193 4.45 23.14 2.40
N LYS A 194 4.81 23.71 3.56
CA LYS A 194 6.23 23.87 3.99
C LYS A 194 6.69 22.79 4.96
N LEU A 195 5.88 21.76 5.20
CA LEU A 195 6.22 20.68 6.12
C LEU A 195 7.38 19.84 5.57
N ILE A 196 8.20 19.35 6.49
CA ILE A 196 9.45 18.67 6.21
C ILE A 196 9.63 17.52 7.19
N TRP A 197 10.14 16.39 6.70
CA TRP A 197 10.35 15.18 7.48
C TRP A 197 11.79 14.71 7.34
N HIS A 198 12.31 14.05 8.37
CA HIS A 198 13.41 13.12 8.16
C HIS A 198 12.95 11.99 7.23
N PRO A 199 13.84 11.39 6.42
CA PRO A 199 13.48 10.23 5.60
C PRO A 199 12.84 9.09 6.42
N ALA A 200 13.36 8.83 7.62
CA ALA A 200 12.83 7.82 8.54
C ALA A 200 11.49 8.18 9.18
N CYS A 201 11.06 9.45 9.13
CA CYS A 201 9.82 9.94 9.75
C CYS A 201 8.69 10.11 8.73
N PHE A 202 8.94 9.92 7.43
CA PHE A 202 7.91 10.01 6.40
C PHE A 202 7.12 8.70 6.32
N ARG A 203 6.21 8.52 7.30
CA ARG A 203 5.46 7.28 7.57
C ARG A 203 3.97 7.52 7.49
N CYS A 204 3.22 6.48 7.16
CA CYS A 204 1.76 6.52 7.19
C CYS A 204 1.27 6.66 8.63
N THR A 205 0.35 7.59 8.87
CA THR A 205 -0.24 7.83 10.20
C THR A 205 -0.90 6.58 10.82
N THR A 206 -1.47 5.69 10.00
CA THR A 206 -2.24 4.53 10.50
C THR A 206 -1.37 3.30 10.78
N CYS A 207 -0.45 2.93 9.87
CA CYS A 207 0.35 1.72 10.03
C CYS A 207 1.80 1.94 10.43
N ASP A 208 2.25 3.21 10.53
CA ASP A 208 3.62 3.59 10.88
C ASP A 208 4.71 2.96 9.97
N ASP A 209 4.31 2.47 8.79
CA ASP A 209 5.24 2.02 7.75
C ASP A 209 5.72 3.23 6.94
N LEU A 210 6.98 3.17 6.45
CA LEU A 210 7.50 4.14 5.47
C LEU A 210 6.56 4.23 4.27
N LEU A 211 6.22 5.45 3.86
CA LEU A 211 5.41 5.71 2.67
C LEU A 211 6.19 5.29 1.43
N VAL A 212 5.69 4.27 0.75
CA VAL A 212 6.45 3.58 -0.29
C VAL A 212 6.74 4.50 -1.46
N ASP A 213 8.01 4.59 -1.83
CA ASP A 213 8.54 5.50 -2.85
C ASP A 213 8.09 6.96 -2.67
N LEU A 214 7.90 7.37 -1.41
CA LEU A 214 7.38 8.69 -1.03
C LEU A 214 5.96 8.99 -1.52
N ALA A 215 5.19 7.99 -1.94
CA ALA A 215 3.79 8.18 -2.31
C ALA A 215 2.91 8.33 -1.06
N TYR A 216 2.10 9.38 -1.03
CA TYR A 216 1.27 9.72 0.12
C TYR A 216 -0.05 10.36 -0.29
N CYS A 217 -1.07 10.18 0.53
CA CYS A 217 -2.34 10.87 0.46
C CYS A 217 -2.50 11.81 1.65
N VAL A 218 -3.06 13.00 1.43
CA VAL A 218 -3.38 13.97 2.47
C VAL A 218 -4.85 13.89 2.86
N TYR A 219 -5.12 13.86 4.17
CA TYR A 219 -6.46 14.01 4.73
C TYR A 219 -6.36 14.67 6.11
N GLU A 220 -7.14 15.72 6.37
CA GLU A 220 -7.13 16.46 7.66
C GLU A 220 -5.72 16.77 8.20
N ASP A 221 -4.87 17.38 7.36
CA ASP A 221 -3.48 17.75 7.68
C ASP A 221 -2.58 16.58 8.13
N LYS A 222 -2.93 15.35 7.76
CA LYS A 222 -2.16 14.13 8.03
C LYS A 222 -1.84 13.38 6.74
N ILE A 223 -0.74 12.64 6.78
CA ILE A 223 -0.27 11.82 5.66
C ILE A 223 -0.61 10.34 5.87
N TYR A 224 -1.16 9.74 4.83
CA TYR A 224 -1.58 8.34 4.80
C TYR A 224 -1.00 7.64 3.59
N CYS A 225 -0.83 6.32 3.66
CA CYS A 225 -0.68 5.54 2.44
C CYS A 225 -2.03 5.47 1.71
N GLU A 226 -1.99 5.12 0.43
CA GLU A 226 -3.21 5.08 -0.40
C GLU A 226 -4.27 4.13 0.17
N ARG A 227 -3.86 2.93 0.60
CA ARG A 227 -4.73 1.97 1.29
C ARG A 227 -5.49 2.59 2.47
N HIS A 228 -4.78 3.23 3.41
CA HIS A 228 -5.41 3.76 4.61
C HIS A 228 -6.21 5.03 4.33
N TYR A 229 -5.83 5.82 3.32
CA TYR A 229 -6.66 6.91 2.85
C TYR A 229 -8.01 6.40 2.32
N ALA A 230 -8.00 5.34 1.51
CA ALA A 230 -9.23 4.72 1.01
C ALA A 230 -10.11 4.20 2.17
N GLU A 231 -9.48 3.59 3.19
CA GLU A 231 -10.16 3.07 4.38
C GLU A 231 -10.79 4.15 5.28
N LEU A 232 -10.33 5.40 5.21
CA LEU A 232 -10.99 6.54 5.87
C LEU A 232 -12.32 6.91 5.19
N LEU A 233 -12.45 6.64 3.89
CA LEU A 233 -13.63 6.99 3.11
C LEU A 233 -14.66 5.85 3.10
N LYS A 234 -14.19 4.61 3.04
CA LYS A 234 -15.04 3.40 2.91
C LYS A 234 -14.33 2.18 3.51
N PRO A 235 -15.05 1.30 4.23
CA PRO A 235 -14.43 0.11 4.81
C PRO A 235 -13.97 -0.87 3.73
N ARG A 236 -12.94 -1.66 4.03
CA ARG A 236 -12.37 -2.66 3.12
C ARG A 236 -12.83 -4.06 3.48
N CYS A 237 -13.10 -4.89 2.47
CA CYS A 237 -13.38 -6.30 2.65
C CYS A 237 -12.09 -7.10 2.92
N GLU A 238 -12.02 -7.78 4.07
CA GLU A 238 -10.83 -8.58 4.45
C GLU A 238 -10.54 -9.74 3.48
N GLY A 239 -11.55 -10.22 2.74
CA GLY A 239 -11.41 -11.33 1.78
C GLY A 239 -10.82 -10.90 0.43
N CYS A 240 -11.49 -9.98 -0.28
CA CYS A 240 -11.09 -9.56 -1.63
C CYS A 240 -10.21 -8.31 -1.68
N ASP A 241 -9.98 -7.66 -0.54
CA ASP A 241 -9.28 -6.37 -0.43
C ASP A 241 -9.93 -5.21 -1.20
N GLU A 242 -11.16 -5.37 -1.68
CA GLU A 242 -11.92 -4.28 -2.33
C GLU A 242 -12.54 -3.36 -1.27
N VAL A 243 -12.59 -2.08 -1.59
CA VAL A 243 -13.30 -1.04 -0.82
C VAL A 243 -14.81 -1.15 -1.07
N SER A 244 -15.63 -1.10 -0.02
CA SER A 244 -17.08 -1.37 -0.05
C SER A 244 -17.95 -0.19 -0.46
#